data_AF-A0A7N4V7U4-F1
#
_entry.id   AF-A0A7N4V7U4-F1
#
_cell.length_a   1.000
_cell.length_b   1.000
_cell.length_c   1.000
_cell.angle_alpha   90.00
_cell.angle_beta   90.00
_cell.angle_gamma   90.00
#
_symmetry.space_group_name_H-M   'P 1'
#
loop_
_entity.id
_entity.type
_entity.pdbx_description
1 polymer ?
#
loop_
_entity_poly.entity_id
_entity_poly.type
_entity_poly.pdbx_seq_one_letter_code
_entity_poly.pdbx_strand_id
1 'polypeptide(L)' 'MVTDQAAYIGTSNWSHDYFLRTTGVALVIMRPRGARLLPVQRQLLAVFERDWTSPYALPLSPRPPCAAPGPQGGG' A
#
# COMPACT_ATOMS: atom_id res chain seq x y z
N MET A 1 -2.71 6.88 -2.34
CA MET A 1 -2.14 5.97 -3.37
C MET A 1 -2.18 6.66 -4.72
N VAL A 2 -1.21 6.40 -5.58
CA VAL A 2 -1.15 6.98 -6.93
C VAL A 2 -0.81 5.87 -7.93
N THR A 3 -1.42 5.93 -9.11
CA THR A 3 -1.09 5.08 -10.25
C THR A 3 -0.89 5.96 -11.48
N ASP A 4 -0.53 5.36 -12.62
CA ASP A 4 -0.42 6.10 -13.88
C ASP A 4 -1.75 6.69 -14.34
N GLN A 5 -2.88 6.10 -13.93
CA GLN A 5 -4.21 6.46 -14.42
C GLN A 5 -5.08 7.17 -13.38
N ALA A 6 -4.78 7.01 -12.08
CA ALA A 6 -5.65 7.53 -11.03
C ALA A 6 -4.87 7.99 -9.80
N ALA A 7 -5.49 8.91 -9.08
CA ALA A 7 -5.15 9.30 -7.72
C ALA A 7 -6.24 8.79 -6.77
N TYR A 8 -5.84 8.11 -5.69
CA TYR A 8 -6.75 7.58 -4.68
C TYR A 8 -6.39 8.15 -3.30
N ILE A 9 -7.40 8.72 -2.64
CA ILE A 9 -7.31 9.20 -1.26
C ILE A 9 -8.48 8.58 -0.50
N GLY A 10 -8.21 7.89 0.59
CA GLY A 10 -9.24 7.25 1.38
C GLY A 10 -8.85 7.17 2.85
N THR A 11 -9.83 6.86 3.68
CA THR A 11 -9.63 6.71 5.13
C THR A 11 -9.36 5.26 5.53
N SER A 12 -9.54 4.30 4.62
CA SER A 12 -9.38 2.88 4.90
C SER A 12 -7.93 2.42 4.88
N ASN A 13 -7.58 1.54 5.81
CA ASN A 13 -6.35 0.75 5.73
C ASN A 13 -6.58 -0.55 4.92
N TRP A 14 -5.52 -1.35 4.73
CA TRP A 14 -5.56 -2.60 3.93
C TRP A 14 -5.70 -3.85 4.80
N SER A 15 -6.08 -3.69 6.08
CA SER A 15 -6.30 -4.82 6.98
C SER A 15 -7.68 -5.43 6.74
N HIS A 16 -7.75 -6.76 6.76
CA HIS A 16 -8.98 -7.53 6.60
C HIS A 16 -10.10 -7.05 7.54
N ASP A 17 -9.76 -6.82 8.81
CA ASP A 17 -10.72 -6.50 9.87
C ASP A 17 -11.37 -5.13 9.68
N TYR A 18 -10.70 -4.24 8.93
CA TYR A 18 -11.20 -2.89 8.66
C TYR A 18 -12.39 -2.90 7.69
N PHE A 19 -12.40 -3.83 6.73
CA PHE A 19 -13.48 -3.96 5.74
C PHE A 19 -14.80 -4.44 6.33
N LEU A 20 -14.77 -5.14 7.46
CA LEU A 20 -15.95 -5.74 8.06
C LEU A 20 -16.56 -4.89 9.19
N ARG A 21 -15.76 -4.06 9.86
CA ARG A 21 -16.15 -3.43 11.12
C ARG A 21 -16.14 -1.91 11.10
N THR A 22 -15.69 -1.28 10.01
CA THR A 22 -15.57 0.18 9.94
C THR A 22 -16.16 0.73 8.65
N THR A 23 -16.69 1.95 8.72
CA THR A 23 -17.17 2.69 7.54
C THR A 23 -16.08 3.65 7.07
N GLY A 24 -15.59 3.43 5.85
CA GLY A 24 -14.60 4.29 5.20
C GLY A 24 -15.21 5.10 4.05
N VAL A 25 -14.52 6.18 3.67
CA VAL A 25 -14.81 6.95 2.46
C VAL A 25 -13.55 7.08 1.62
N ALA A 26 -13.72 7.19 0.30
CA ALA A 26 -12.63 7.42 -0.62
C ALA A 26 -13.02 8.35 -1.76
N LEU A 27 -12.05 9.15 -2.21
CA LEU A 27 -12.09 9.96 -3.41
C LEU A 27 -11.15 9.35 -4.45
N VAL A 28 -11.71 9.08 -5.64
CA VAL A 28 -10.97 8.57 -6.79
C VAL A 28 -10.99 9.61 -7.90
N ILE A 29 -9.80 10.05 -8.33
CA ILE A 29 -9.63 11.02 -9.40
C ILE A 29 -9.00 10.31 -10.59
N MET A 30 -9.76 10.16 -11.67
CA MET A 30 -9.28 9.50 -12.89
C MET A 30 -8.71 10.50 -13.88
N ARG A 31 -7.53 10.19 -14.43
CA ARG A 31 -6.94 10.95 -15.53
C ARG A 31 -7.66 10.58 -16.84
N PRO A 32 -8.22 11.55 -17.58
CA PRO A 32 -8.79 11.28 -18.90
C PRO A 32 -7.74 10.70 -19.85
N ARG A 33 -8.17 9.85 -20.79
CA ARG A 33 -7.26 9.28 -21.81
C ARG A 33 -6.61 10.40 -22.62
N GLY A 34 -5.30 10.32 -22.83
CA GLY A 34 -4.53 11.33 -23.56
C GLY A 34 -4.27 12.64 -22.81
N ALA A 35 -4.83 12.81 -21.60
CA ALA A 35 -4.56 13.98 -20.78
C ALA A 35 -3.17 13.90 -20.13
N ARG A 36 -2.57 15.07 -19.92
CA ARG A 36 -1.33 15.20 -19.11
C ARG A 36 -1.60 14.82 -17.65
N LEU A 37 -0.53 14.47 -16.95
CA LEU A 37 -0.55 14.14 -15.52
C LEU A 37 -1.17 15.30 -14.71
N LEU A 38 -2.23 15.00 -13.95
CA LEU A 38 -3.00 15.99 -13.20
C LEU A 38 -2.17 16.55 -12.02
N PRO A 39 -2.40 17.80 -11.58
CA PRO A 39 -1.68 18.38 -10.45
C PRO A 39 -1.75 17.53 -9.17
N VAL A 40 -2.94 17.05 -8.81
CA VAL A 40 -3.13 16.17 -7.63
C VAL A 40 -2.38 14.84 -7.77
N GLN A 41 -2.34 14.28 -8.98
CA GLN A 41 -1.61 13.04 -9.27
C GLN A 41 -0.10 13.25 -9.14
N ARG A 42 0.42 14.40 -9.62
CA ARG A 42 1.83 14.80 -9.43
C ARG A 42 2.19 14.96 -7.95
N GLN A 43 1.31 15.59 -7.17
CA GLN A 43 1.53 15.79 -5.74
C GLN A 43 1.58 14.47 -4.99
N LEU A 44 0.63 13.56 -5.26
CA LEU A 44 0.65 12.23 -4.64
C LEU A 44 1.84 11.38 -5.07
N LEU A 45 2.30 11.52 -6.33
CA LEU A 45 3.55 10.89 -6.77
C LEU A 45 4.76 11.43 -6.00
N ALA A 46 4.86 12.74 -5.80
CA ALA A 46 5.95 13.33 -5.01
C ALA A 46 5.96 12.83 -3.56
N VAL A 47 4.79 12.66 -2.93
CA VAL A 47 4.69 12.07 -1.58
C VAL A 47 5.13 10.61 -1.59
N PHE A 48 4.67 9.83 -2.58
CA PHE A 48 5.10 8.44 -2.72
C PHE A 48 6.62 8.33 -2.86
N GLU A 49 7.24 9.09 -3.76
CA GLU A 49 8.68 9.04 -4.00
C GLU A 49 9.49 9.46 -2.76
N ARG A 50 9.04 10.51 -2.06
CA ARG A 50 9.66 10.94 -0.80
C ARG A 50 9.69 9.82 0.23
N ASP A 51 8.58 9.10 0.39
CA ASP A 51 8.45 8.06 1.40
C ASP A 51 9.17 6.77 0.97
N TRP A 52 9.12 6.44 -0.32
CA TRP A 52 9.71 5.23 -0.89
C TRP A 52 11.24 5.27 -0.91
N THR A 53 11.83 6.42 -1.24
CA THR A 53 13.29 6.62 -1.31
C THR A 53 13.91 7.14 -0.01
N SER A 54 13.10 7.21 1.05
CA SER A 54 13.48 7.74 2.35
C SER A 54 14.60 6.91 3.02
N PRO A 55 15.55 7.53 3.74
CA PRO A 55 16.53 6.80 4.56
C PRO A 55 15.87 5.99 5.70
N TYR A 56 14.59 6.24 6.00
CA TYR A 56 13.81 5.49 6.98
C TYR A 56 13.06 4.28 6.37
N ALA A 57 13.10 4.12 5.04
CA ALA A 57 12.48 2.97 4.39
C ALA A 57 13.33 1.71 4.61
N LEU A 58 12.70 0.63 5.08
CA LEU A 58 13.35 -0.65 5.31
C LEU A 58 12.86 -1.68 4.29
N PRO A 59 13.74 -2.52 3.73
CA PRO A 59 13.33 -3.60 2.85
C PRO A 59 12.46 -4.59 3.62
N LEU A 60 11.38 -5.05 2.98
CA LEU A 60 10.57 -6.13 3.54
C LEU A 60 11.42 -7.39 3.56
N SER A 61 11.77 -7.84 4.76
CA SER A 61 12.46 -9.13 4.90
C SER A 61 11.47 -10.25 4.61
N PRO A 62 11.85 -11.24 3.77
CA PRO A 62 11.01 -12.40 3.56
C PRO A 62 10.75 -13.07 4.91
N ARG A 63 9.50 -13.49 5.11
CA ARG A 63 9.13 -14.24 6.30
C ARG A 63 10.05 -15.48 6.36
N PRO A 64 10.76 -15.71 7.47
CA PRO A 64 11.56 -16.92 7.60
C PRO A 64 10.65 -18.14 7.35
N PRO A 65 11.15 -19.19 6.67
CA PRO A 65 10.36 -20.38 6.42
C PRO A 65 9.76 -20.85 7.75
N CYS A 66 8.45 -21.11 7.76
CA CYS A 66 7.79 -21.66 8.93
C CYS A 66 8.58 -22.91 9.35
N ALA A 67 9.25 -22.85 10.50
CA ALA A 67 9.98 -23.99 11.00
C ALA A 67 8.97 -25.13 11.19
N ALA A 68 9.23 -26.26 10.54
CA ALA A 68 8.47 -27.47 10.81
C ALA A 68 8.58 -27.76 12.31
N PRO A 69 7.49 -28.22 12.97
CA PRO A 69 7.58 -28.66 14.36
C PRO A 69 8.69 -29.72 14.44
N GLY A 70 9.65 -29.52 15.36
CA GLY A 70 10.77 -30.45 15.54
C GLY A 70 10.26 -31.87 15.84
N PRO A 71 11.07 -32.90 15.57
CA PRO A 71 10.67 -34.28 15.85
C PRO A 71 10.28 -34.38 17.32
N GLN A 72 9.02 -34.75 17.58
CA GLN A 72 8.61 -35.12 18.92
C GLN A 72 9.46 -36.32 19.32
N GLY A 73 10.35 -36.11 20.30
CA GLY A 73 11.20 -37.16 20.83
C GLY A 73 10.32 -38.30 21.34
N GLY A 74 10.37 -39.44 20.64
CA GLY A 74 9.86 -40.70 21.15
C GLY A 74 10.80 -41.19 22.24
N GLY A 75 10.25 -41.38 23.43
CA GLY A 75 10.88 -42.14 24.51
C GLY A 75 10.82 -43.64 24.28
#